data_AF-A0A3D5I082-F1
#
_entry.id   AF-A0A3D5I082-F1
#
_cell.length_a   1.000
_cell.length_b   1.000
_cell.length_c   1.000
_cell.angle_alpha   90.00
_cell.angle_beta   90.00
_cell.angle_gamma   90.00
#
_symmetry.space_group_name_H-M   'P 1'
#
loop_
_entity.id
_entity.type
_entity.pdbx_description
1 polymer ?
#
loop_
_entity_poly.entity_id
_entity_poly.type
_entity_poly.pdbx_seq_one_letter_code
_entity_poly.pdbx_strand_id
1 'polypeptide(L)'
;NIDTDNRLAFTAAVREAAAADPANFDPRHFNKPARKYMKQVCLDRYTQFWAAGNASKIKQRDINYYAGLYAKGALDSKVAVAA
;
A
#
# COMPACT_ATOMS: atom_id res chain seq x y z
N ASN A 1 2.86 4.56 6.76
CA ASN A 1 3.82 3.98 5.78
C ASN A 1 4.13 2.55 6.19
N ILE A 2 4.07 1.59 5.27
CA ILE A 2 4.33 0.17 5.54
C ILE A 2 5.23 -0.35 4.41
N ASP A 3 6.43 -0.79 4.75
CA ASP A 3 7.42 -1.29 3.79
C ASP A 3 8.07 -2.58 4.30
N THR A 4 8.71 -2.52 5.48
CA THR A 4 9.39 -3.67 6.10
C THR A 4 8.54 -4.94 6.16
N ASP A 5 7.25 -4.83 6.51
CA ASP A 5 6.34 -5.98 6.56
C ASP A 5 6.18 -6.67 5.20
N ASN A 6 6.09 -5.89 4.11
CA ASN A 6 6.01 -6.44 2.76
C ASN A 6 7.32 -7.10 2.36
N ARG A 7 8.47 -6.52 2.74
CA ARG A 7 9.79 -7.14 2.50
C ARG A 7 9.89 -8.49 3.21
N LEU A 8 9.49 -8.57 4.48
CA LEU A 8 9.51 -9.80 5.26
C LEU A 8 8.54 -10.86 4.68
N ALA A 9 7.33 -10.46 4.31
CA ALA A 9 6.35 -11.34 3.68
C ALA A 9 6.86 -11.91 2.35
N PHE A 10 7.50 -11.08 1.52
CA PHE A 10 8.14 -11.53 0.29
C PHE A 10 9.25 -12.53 0.57
N THR A 11 10.19 -12.17 1.46
CA THR A 11 11.34 -13.02 1.79
C THR A 11 10.91 -14.37 2.36
N ALA A 12 9.92 -14.42 3.24
CA ALA A 12 9.40 -15.66 3.79
C ALA A 12 8.87 -16.59 2.69
N ALA A 13 7.99 -16.07 1.81
CA ALA A 13 7.42 -16.85 0.72
C ALA A 13 8.47 -17.36 -0.29
N VAL A 14 9.48 -16.55 -0.59
CA VAL A 14 10.58 -16.97 -1.47
C VAL A 14 11.40 -18.09 -0.83
N ARG A 15 11.72 -17.98 0.47
CA ARG A 15 12.45 -19.02 1.21
C ARG A 15 11.68 -20.34 1.25
N GLU A 16 10.37 -20.28 1.49
CA GLU A 16 9.49 -21.45 1.47
C GLU A 16 9.44 -22.10 0.07
N ALA A 17 9.26 -21.31 -0.99
CA ALA A 17 9.23 -21.82 -2.37
C ALA A 17 10.56 -22.46 -2.80
N ALA A 18 11.69 -21.86 -2.38
CA ALA A 18 13.03 -22.40 -2.64
C ALA A 18 13.29 -23.72 -1.93
N ALA A 19 12.85 -23.84 -0.67
CA ALA A 19 13.00 -25.07 0.10
C ALA A 19 12.09 -26.21 -0.43
N ALA A 20 10.90 -25.87 -0.94
CA ALA A 20 9.94 -26.85 -1.43
C ALA A 20 10.32 -27.47 -2.78
N ASP A 21 11.02 -26.75 -3.65
CA ASP A 21 11.45 -27.24 -4.98
C ASP A 21 12.82 -26.65 -5.36
N PRO A 22 13.92 -27.21 -4.83
CA PRO A 22 15.26 -26.61 -4.96
C PRO A 22 15.83 -26.59 -6.39
N ALA A 23 15.31 -27.42 -7.29
CA ALA A 23 15.78 -27.50 -8.68
C ALA A 23 15.11 -26.45 -9.59
N ASN A 24 14.01 -25.86 -9.12
CA ASN A 24 13.20 -24.95 -9.91
C ASN A 24 13.74 -23.53 -9.84
N PHE A 25 14.06 -22.97 -11.00
CA PHE A 25 14.66 -21.66 -11.14
C PHE A 25 13.71 -20.63 -11.78
N ASP A 26 12.47 -21.03 -12.11
CA ASP A 26 11.50 -20.11 -12.71
C ASP A 26 11.10 -19.03 -11.68
N PRO A 27 11.38 -17.74 -11.92
CA PRO A 27 11.04 -16.66 -10.98
C PRO A 27 9.57 -16.64 -10.57
N ARG A 28 8.66 -17.16 -11.40
CA ARG A 28 7.22 -17.21 -11.12
C ARG A 28 6.88 -18.20 -10.01
N HIS A 29 7.68 -19.26 -9.83
CA HIS A 29 7.54 -20.21 -8.72
C HIS A 29 7.67 -19.50 -7.37
N PHE A 30 8.59 -18.54 -7.28
CA PHE A 30 8.85 -17.72 -6.09
C PHE A 30 7.93 -16.50 -5.99
N ASN A 31 7.74 -15.78 -7.09
CA ASN A 31 7.03 -14.49 -7.10
C ASN A 31 5.50 -14.62 -6.98
N LYS A 32 4.92 -15.77 -7.37
CA LYS A 32 3.48 -16.03 -7.18
C LYS A 32 3.11 -16.11 -5.68
N PRO A 33 3.72 -16.98 -4.87
CA PRO A 33 3.43 -17.03 -3.43
C PRO A 33 3.86 -15.74 -2.71
N ALA A 34 4.98 -15.12 -3.10
CA ALA A 34 5.41 -13.86 -2.49
C ALA A 34 4.40 -12.72 -2.68
N ARG A 35 3.80 -12.57 -3.88
CA ARG A 35 2.69 -11.63 -4.09
C ARG A 35 1.46 -11.98 -3.26
N LYS A 36 1.17 -13.27 -3.04
CA LYS A 36 0.05 -13.69 -2.18
C LYS A 36 0.28 -13.23 -0.73
N TYR A 37 1.48 -13.42 -0.18
CA TYR A 37 1.80 -13.02 1.20
C TYR A 37 1.77 -11.49 1.36
N MET A 38 2.38 -10.74 0.44
CA MET A 38 2.31 -9.27 0.46
C MET A 38 0.87 -8.76 0.32
N LYS A 39 0.03 -9.41 -0.52
CA LYS A 39 -1.39 -9.05 -0.64
C LYS A 39 -2.13 -9.20 0.68
N GLN A 40 -1.82 -10.24 1.45
CA GLN A 40 -2.42 -10.44 2.77
C GLN A 40 -2.01 -9.31 3.73
N VAL A 41 -0.72 -8.94 3.77
CA VAL A 41 -0.24 -7.80 4.58
C VAL A 41 -1.01 -6.53 4.23
N CYS A 42 -1.14 -6.19 2.95
CA CYS A 42 -1.88 -5.01 2.52
C CYS A 42 -3.37 -5.07 2.92
N LEU A 43 -4.02 -6.23 2.77
CA LEU A 43 -5.42 -6.43 3.17
C LEU A 43 -5.61 -6.20 4.68
N ASP A 44 -4.73 -6.78 5.51
CA ASP A 44 -4.79 -6.63 6.96
C ASP A 44 -4.61 -5.17 7.36
N ARG A 45 -3.68 -4.45 6.73
CA ARG A 45 -3.44 -3.02 6.99
C ARG A 45 -4.61 -2.16 6.55
N TYR A 46 -5.24 -2.43 5.41
CA TYR A 46 -6.46 -1.73 5.00
C TYR A 46 -7.60 -1.91 6.02
N THR A 47 -7.73 -3.09 6.63
CA THR A 47 -8.72 -3.34 7.69
C THR A 47 -8.34 -2.63 8.98
N GLN A 48 -7.08 -2.77 9.43
CA GLN A 48 -6.57 -2.15 10.68
C GLN A 48 -6.62 -0.62 10.66
N PHE A 49 -6.45 -0.02 9.49
CA PHE A 49 -6.55 1.43 9.29
C PHE A 49 -7.95 1.89 8.88
N TRP A 50 -8.95 1.01 8.99
CA TRP A 50 -10.34 1.29 8.69
C TRP A 50 -10.58 1.83 7.27
N ALA A 51 -9.73 1.47 6.32
CA ALA A 51 -9.82 1.91 4.93
C ALA A 51 -10.72 0.99 4.07
N ALA A 52 -10.91 -0.27 4.49
CA ALA A 52 -11.78 -1.22 3.81
C ALA A 52 -13.19 -0.65 3.59
N GLY A 53 -13.69 -0.72 2.35
CA GLY A 53 -15.03 -0.24 1.98
C GLY A 53 -15.16 1.28 1.78
N ASN A 54 -14.11 2.08 1.94
CA ASN A 54 -14.20 3.54 1.74
C ASN A 54 -13.93 4.01 0.32
N ALA A 55 -13.42 3.16 -0.57
CA ALA A 55 -13.03 3.55 -1.93
C ALA A 55 -14.18 4.20 -2.73
N SER A 56 -15.38 3.62 -2.67
CA SER A 56 -16.55 4.12 -3.40
C SER A 56 -17.13 5.42 -2.85
N LYS A 57 -16.73 5.85 -1.65
CA LYS A 57 -17.18 7.11 -1.03
C LYS A 57 -16.40 8.33 -1.55
N ILE A 58 -15.26 8.11 -2.22
CA ILE A 58 -14.36 9.18 -2.65
C ILE A 58 -14.72 9.64 -4.06
N LYS A 59 -15.06 10.93 -4.21
CA LYS A 59 -15.17 11.57 -5.52
C LYS A 59 -13.80 12.06 -5.97
N GLN A 60 -13.13 11.29 -6.82
CA GLN A 60 -11.82 11.67 -7.37
C GLN A 60 -11.92 12.95 -8.23
N ARG A 61 -10.88 13.78 -8.15
CA ARG A 61 -10.68 14.99 -8.96
C ARG A 61 -9.26 15.00 -9.50
N ASP A 62 -9.05 15.66 -10.62
CA ASP A 62 -7.73 15.83 -11.21
C ASP A 62 -6.90 16.88 -10.45
N ILE A 63 -5.62 16.96 -10.76
CA ILE A 63 -4.68 17.83 -10.07
C ILE A 63 -4.96 19.33 -10.31
N ASN A 64 -5.52 19.73 -11.46
CA ASN A 64 -5.80 21.14 -11.76
C ASN A 64 -6.94 21.68 -10.91
N TYR A 65 -7.93 20.84 -10.58
CA TYR A 65 -8.97 21.19 -9.61
C TYR A 65 -8.36 21.63 -8.27
N TYR A 66 -7.40 20.86 -7.75
CA TYR A 66 -6.73 21.19 -6.49
C TYR A 66 -5.77 22.39 -6.63
N ALA A 67 -5.06 22.50 -7.75
CA ALA A 67 -4.21 23.67 -8.02
C ALA A 67 -5.01 24.98 -7.94
N GLY A 68 -6.23 25.00 -8.48
CA GLY A 68 -7.13 26.15 -8.35
C GLY A 68 -7.61 26.44 -6.93
N LEU A 69 -7.73 25.42 -6.07
CA LEU A 69 -8.07 25.61 -4.66
C LEU A 69 -6.89 26.21 -3.87
N TYR A 70 -5.67 25.72 -4.12
CA TYR A 70 -4.45 26.29 -3.54
C TYR A 70 -4.23 27.73 -3.99
N ALA A 71 -4.38 28.04 -5.28
CA ALA A 71 -4.24 29.41 -5.79
C ALA A 71 -5.23 30.41 -5.14
N LYS A 72 -6.38 29.91 -4.65
CA LYS A 72 -7.40 30.69 -3.93
C LYS A 72 -7.18 30.73 -2.42
N GLY A 73 -6.13 30.10 -1.90
CA GLY A 73 -5.90 29.92 -0.46
C GLY A 73 -6.94 29.03 0.24
N ALA A 74 -7.80 28.33 -0.50
CA ALA A 74 -8.90 27.55 0.07
C ALA A 74 -8.44 26.31 0.85
N LEU A 75 -7.20 25.87 0.60
CA LEU A 75 -6.54 24.75 1.28
C LEU A 75 -5.35 25.18 2.13
N ASP A 76 -5.22 26.49 2.42
CA ASP A 76 -4.14 26.97 3.26
C ASP A 76 -4.25 26.37 4.67
N SER A 77 -3.10 26.06 5.25
CA SER A 77 -3.03 25.49 6.60
C SER A 77 -3.63 26.46 7.59
N LYS A 78 -4.73 26.06 8.22
CA LYS A 78 -5.30 26.77 9.37
C LYS A 78 -4.55 26.35 10.62
N VAL A 79 -3.32 26.82 10.76
CA VAL A 79 -2.55 26.65 12.00
C VAL A 79 -3.24 27.51 13.06
N ALA A 80 -3.53 26.92 14.22
CA ALA A 80 -3.78 27.73 15.40
C ALA A 80 -2.49 28.50 15.67
N VAL A 81 -2.52 29.83 15.57
CA VAL A 81 -1.43 30.65 16.09
C VAL A 81 -1.41 30.39 17.58
N ALA A 82 -0.37 29.71 18.07
CA ALA A 82 -0.13 29.59 19.49
C ALA A 82 0.03 31.02 20.04
N ALA A 83 -0.84 31.39 20.99
CA ALA A 83 -0.73 32.64 21.73
C ALA A 83 0.53 32.66 22.59
#